data_AF-B8LM51-F1
#
_entry.id   AF-B8LM51-F1
#
_cell.length_a   1.000
_cell.length_b   1.000
_cell.length_c   1.000
_cell.angle_alpha   90.00
_cell.angle_beta   90.00
_cell.angle_gamma   90.00
#
_symmetry.space_group_name_H-M   'P 1'
#
loop_
_entity.id
_entity.type
_entity.pdbx_description
1 polymer ?
#
loop_
_entity_poly.entity_id
_entity_poly.type
_entity_poly.pdbx_seq_one_letter_code
_entity_poly.pdbx_strand_id
1 'polypeptide(L)'
;MQTVLASSCFALMLAFSQPLTTIPVTGYNVRGSKILSWASCDSRKPGRSNNGSECWVLHSTAEYANHIVSQTDLKKPSDDILNMVKNDLFNEFQKTAPHMPSPFFMKAHRWGSAFPTKIIAKNDNCLWLDNKRFAVCGDFCVAPDVEGAMLSGLAAASKLIQVRNPL
;
A
#
# COMPACT_ATOMS: atom_id res chain seq x y z
N MET A 1 -25.77 7.74 1.03
CA MET A 1 -24.56 7.07 0.51
C MET A 1 -23.72 6.63 1.69
N GLN A 2 -23.21 5.41 1.67
CA GLN A 2 -22.30 4.92 2.72
C GLN A 2 -20.89 5.44 2.43
N THR A 3 -20.25 6.08 3.42
CA THR A 3 -18.87 6.56 3.26
C THR A 3 -17.90 5.39 3.30
N VAL A 4 -17.03 5.30 2.30
CA VAL A 4 -15.90 4.37 2.29
C VAL A 4 -14.75 5.03 3.04
N LEU A 5 -14.36 4.42 4.16
CA LEU A 5 -13.21 4.88 4.94
C LEU A 5 -11.98 4.07 4.51
N ALA A 6 -10.85 4.75 4.38
CA ALA A 6 -9.57 4.14 4.04
C ALA A 6 -8.47 4.70 4.94
N SER A 7 -7.49 3.86 5.27
CA SER A 7 -6.27 4.26 5.96
C SER A 7 -5.23 4.73 4.96
N SER A 8 -4.40 5.67 5.40
CA SER A 8 -3.21 6.09 4.65
C SER A 8 -2.05 5.12 4.87
N CYS A 9 -1.11 5.11 3.93
CA CYS A 9 0.17 4.43 4.02
C CYS A 9 1.27 5.28 3.38
N PHE A 10 2.44 5.36 4.01
CA PHE A 10 3.63 5.85 3.34
C PHE A 10 4.50 4.68 2.91
N ALA A 11 4.99 4.74 1.67
CA ALA A 11 5.95 3.80 1.13
C ALA A 11 7.30 4.50 0.93
N LEU A 12 8.40 3.85 1.30
CA LEU A 12 9.76 4.33 1.05
C LEU A 12 10.51 3.31 0.19
N MET A 13 10.97 3.74 -0.98
CA MET A 13 11.93 3.00 -1.79
C MET A 13 13.35 3.42 -1.41
N LEU A 14 14.21 2.43 -1.20
CA LEU A 14 15.65 2.56 -0.92
C LEU A 14 16.44 1.83 -2.01
N ALA A 15 17.61 2.34 -2.39
CA ALA A 15 18.58 1.59 -3.19
C ALA A 15 19.97 1.65 -2.58
N PHE A 16 20.60 0.48 -2.49
CA PHE A 16 21.94 0.28 -1.96
C PHE A 16 22.87 -0.16 -3.08
N SER A 17 24.12 0.31 -3.03
CA SER A 17 25.13 0.01 -4.05
C SER A 17 25.59 -1.45 -4.04
N GLN A 18 25.37 -2.13 -2.91
CA GLN A 18 25.64 -3.55 -2.71
C GLN A 18 24.47 -4.19 -1.96
N PRO A 19 24.23 -5.50 -2.12
CA PRO A 19 23.19 -6.22 -1.39
C PRO A 19 23.37 -6.15 0.12
N LEU A 20 22.26 -6.06 0.86
CA LEU A 20 22.24 -6.16 2.32
C LEU A 20 22.34 -7.63 2.74
N THR A 21 23.57 -8.11 2.92
CA THR A 21 23.85 -9.50 3.30
C THR A 21 23.47 -9.84 4.74
N THR A 22 23.35 -8.83 5.61
CA THR A 22 22.95 -8.97 7.01
C THR A 22 21.46 -9.25 7.19
N ILE A 23 20.64 -9.06 6.15
CA ILE A 23 19.21 -9.38 6.15
C ILE A 23 18.99 -10.64 5.29
N PRO A 24 18.88 -11.84 5.89
CA PRO A 24 18.86 -13.12 5.17
C PRO A 24 17.48 -13.47 4.59
N VAL A 25 16.58 -12.50 4.48
CA VAL A 25 15.21 -12.68 4.00
C VAL A 25 14.88 -11.67 2.91
N THR A 26 13.88 -11.98 2.08
CA THR A 26 13.42 -11.12 0.98
C THR A 26 12.24 -10.22 1.37
N GLY A 27 11.64 -10.43 2.54
CA GLY A 27 10.64 -9.55 3.09
C GLY A 27 10.17 -10.03 4.46
N TYR A 28 9.71 -9.09 5.29
CA TYR A 28 9.29 -9.38 6.66
C TYR A 28 8.35 -8.30 7.21
N ASN A 29 7.47 -8.74 8.12
CA ASN A 29 6.65 -7.85 8.94
C ASN A 29 7.47 -7.34 10.14
N VAL A 30 7.34 -6.06 10.44
CA VAL A 30 7.96 -5.43 11.61
C VAL A 30 6.92 -5.33 12.71
N ARG A 31 7.11 -6.11 13.77
CA ARG A 31 6.21 -6.10 14.93
C ARG A 31 6.73 -5.15 16.00
N GLY A 32 5.82 -4.42 16.64
CA GLY A 32 6.15 -3.51 17.76
C GLY A 32 6.69 -2.13 17.35
N SER A 33 7.01 -1.90 16.06
CA SER A 33 7.29 -0.55 15.58
C SER A 33 5.99 0.23 15.41
N LYS A 34 6.01 1.49 15.84
CA LYS A 34 4.90 2.44 15.61
C LYS A 34 4.93 3.04 14.21
N ILE A 35 6.04 2.91 13.49
CA ILE A 35 6.31 3.65 12.25
C ILE A 35 6.37 2.71 11.05
N LEU A 36 7.11 1.59 11.14
CA LEU A 36 7.35 0.65 10.04
C LEU A 36 6.54 -0.63 10.25
N SER A 37 5.79 -1.07 9.23
CA SER A 37 4.97 -2.29 9.30
C SER A 37 5.55 -3.44 8.47
N TRP A 38 6.17 -3.13 7.34
CA TRP A 38 6.63 -4.12 6.36
C TRP A 38 7.89 -3.63 5.64
N ALA A 39 8.77 -4.57 5.33
CA ALA A 39 9.91 -4.36 4.45
C ALA A 39 10.00 -5.50 3.43
N SER A 40 10.34 -5.19 2.18
CA SER A 40 10.61 -6.19 1.15
C SER A 40 11.73 -5.78 0.22
N CYS A 41 12.56 -6.74 -0.14
CA CYS A 41 13.58 -6.59 -1.17
C CYS A 41 12.93 -6.71 -2.55
N ASP A 42 12.78 -5.59 -3.24
CA ASP A 42 12.14 -5.56 -4.57
C ASP A 42 13.04 -6.22 -5.62
N SER A 43 14.36 -6.03 -5.51
CA SER A 43 15.35 -6.60 -6.45
C SER A 43 15.42 -8.12 -6.45
N ARG A 44 14.96 -8.80 -5.39
CA ARG A 44 14.96 -10.27 -5.30
C ARG A 44 13.63 -10.91 -5.75
N LYS A 45 12.66 -10.11 -6.22
CA LYS A 45 11.43 -10.65 -6.80
C LYS A 45 11.71 -11.35 -8.15
N PRO A 46 10.99 -12.43 -8.49
CA PRO A 46 11.19 -13.14 -9.76
C PRO A 46 11.11 -12.22 -10.98
N GLY A 47 12.04 -12.40 -11.92
CA GLY A 47 12.08 -11.63 -13.18
C GLY A 47 12.65 -10.21 -13.08
N ARG A 48 13.13 -9.78 -11.91
CA ARG A 48 13.85 -8.51 -11.77
C ARG A 48 15.33 -8.69 -12.10
N SER A 49 15.87 -7.86 -12.99
CA SER A 49 17.32 -7.73 -13.17
C SER A 49 17.87 -6.74 -12.16
N ASN A 50 19.03 -7.05 -11.59
CA ASN A 50 19.79 -6.13 -10.76
C ASN A 50 21.24 -6.09 -11.24
N ASN A 51 21.77 -4.89 -11.49
CA ASN A 51 23.15 -4.69 -11.93
C ASN A 51 24.11 -4.64 -10.73
N GLY A 52 23.90 -5.50 -9.73
CA GLY A 52 24.64 -5.50 -8.46
C GLY A 52 24.07 -4.60 -7.36
N SER A 53 23.19 -3.64 -7.69
CA SER A 53 22.47 -2.82 -6.70
C SER A 53 21.27 -3.56 -6.11
N GLU A 54 20.89 -3.23 -4.88
CA GLU A 54 19.73 -3.82 -4.21
C GLU A 54 18.70 -2.77 -3.77
N CYS A 55 17.45 -2.96 -4.16
CA CYS A 55 16.34 -2.08 -3.83
C CYS A 55 15.42 -2.70 -2.78
N TRP A 56 15.02 -1.89 -1.81
CA TRP A 56 14.05 -2.24 -0.77
C TRP A 56 12.86 -1.31 -0.80
N VAL A 57 11.67 -1.86 -0.54
CA VAL A 57 10.42 -1.10 -0.35
C VAL A 57 9.95 -1.34 1.07
N LEU A 58 9.75 -0.25 1.78
CA LEU A 58 9.28 -0.18 3.16
C LEU A 58 7.88 0.41 3.19
N HIS A 59 6.99 -0.13 4.02
CA HIS A 59 5.66 0.45 4.25
C HIS A 59 5.51 0.86 5.70
N SER A 60 4.94 2.05 5.92
CA SER A 60 4.63 2.52 7.26
C SER A 60 3.50 1.72 7.90
N THR A 61 3.30 1.90 9.20
CA THR A 61 2.02 1.56 9.83
C THR A 61 0.93 2.54 9.34
N ALA A 62 -0.33 2.10 9.44
CA ALA A 62 -1.47 2.98 9.20
C ALA A 62 -1.59 4.08 10.26
N GLU A 63 -1.22 3.78 11.51
CA GLU A 63 -1.23 4.74 12.63
C GLU A 63 -0.29 5.92 12.36
N TYR A 64 0.97 5.65 11.99
CA TYR A 64 1.94 6.68 11.64
C TYR A 64 1.46 7.51 10.45
N ALA A 65 1.02 6.85 9.38
CA ALA A 65 0.57 7.55 8.18
C ALA A 65 -0.63 8.46 8.45
N ASN A 66 -1.63 7.97 9.19
CA ASN A 66 -2.79 8.76 9.56
C ASN A 66 -2.43 9.93 10.48
N HIS A 67 -1.48 9.75 11.41
CA HIS A 67 -0.98 10.84 12.25
C HIS A 67 -0.36 11.96 11.41
N ILE A 68 0.59 11.63 10.53
CA ILE A 68 1.21 12.63 9.64
C ILE A 68 0.17 13.27 8.73
N VAL A 69 -0.74 12.48 8.15
CA VAL A 69 -1.79 13.02 7.28
C VAL A 69 -2.75 13.95 8.04
N SER A 70 -3.07 13.66 9.30
CA SER A 70 -3.95 14.52 10.12
C SER A 70 -3.36 15.89 10.43
N GLN A 71 -2.03 16.01 10.38
CA GLN A 71 -1.30 17.27 10.55
C GLN A 71 -1.19 18.06 9.23
N THR A 72 -1.68 17.49 8.13
CA THR A 72 -1.60 18.07 6.79
C THR A 72 -3.00 18.23 6.22
N ASP A 73 -3.22 19.25 5.38
CA ASP A 73 -4.46 19.28 4.59
C ASP A 73 -4.58 18.02 3.71
N LEU A 74 -5.76 17.75 3.15
CA LEU A 74 -5.99 16.70 2.14
C LEU A 74 -5.14 16.85 0.85
N LYS A 75 -4.30 17.88 0.78
CA LYS A 75 -3.40 18.18 -0.34
C LYS A 75 -2.26 17.15 -0.43
N LYS A 76 -1.53 17.24 -1.54
CA LYS A 76 -0.28 16.51 -1.71
C LYS A 76 0.70 16.91 -0.59
N PRO A 77 1.36 15.97 0.10
CA PRO A 77 2.37 16.28 1.09
C PRO A 77 3.47 17.16 0.49
N SER A 78 4.00 18.10 1.27
CA SER A 78 5.17 18.88 0.88
C SER A 78 6.41 17.99 0.81
N ASP A 79 7.44 18.48 0.11
CA ASP A 79 8.73 17.79 0.06
C ASP A 79 9.38 17.67 1.44
N ASP A 80 9.16 18.65 2.34
CA ASP A 80 9.64 18.59 3.73
C ASP A 80 9.02 17.43 4.51
N ILE A 81 7.69 17.24 4.38
CA ILE A 81 6.99 16.12 5.02
C ILE A 81 7.48 14.79 4.45
N LEU A 82 7.64 14.70 3.13
CA LEU A 82 8.16 13.48 2.50
C LEU A 82 9.61 13.20 2.90
N ASN A 83 10.43 14.23 3.08
CA ASN A 83 11.81 14.10 3.58
C ASN A 83 11.85 13.62 5.03
N MET A 84 10.97 14.13 5.89
CA MET A 84 10.81 13.65 7.27
C MET A 84 10.39 12.17 7.29
N VAL A 85 9.31 11.81 6.58
CA VAL A 85 8.83 10.42 6.51
C VAL A 85 9.89 9.47 5.96
N LYS A 86 10.62 9.91 4.93
CA LYS A 86 11.75 9.18 4.34
C LYS A 86 12.81 8.87 5.40
N ASN A 87 13.16 9.83 6.24
CA ASN A 87 14.16 9.65 7.29
C ASN A 87 13.63 8.76 8.42
N ASP A 88 12.38 8.96 8.85
CA ASP A 88 11.75 8.16 9.92
C ASP A 88 11.68 6.67 9.56
N LEU A 89 11.19 6.35 8.36
CA LEU A 89 11.09 4.96 7.89
C LEU A 89 12.47 4.32 7.72
N PHE A 90 13.46 5.08 7.25
CA PHE A 90 14.82 4.59 7.13
C PHE A 90 15.49 4.34 8.49
N ASN A 91 15.34 5.26 9.43
CA ASN A 91 15.87 5.11 10.79
C ASN A 91 15.29 3.86 11.48
N GLU A 92 14.00 3.57 11.28
CA GLU A 92 13.36 2.36 11.79
C GLU A 92 13.86 1.09 11.09
N PHE A 93 14.08 1.15 9.78
CA PHE A 93 14.66 0.04 9.03
C PHE A 93 16.10 -0.26 9.45
N GLN A 94 16.92 0.76 9.75
CA GLN A 94 18.28 0.56 10.24
C GLN A 94 18.35 -0.21 11.56
N LYS A 95 17.29 -0.18 12.38
CA LYS A 95 17.23 -0.96 13.63
C LYS A 95 17.22 -2.47 13.40
N THR A 96 16.89 -2.94 12.19
CA THR A 96 16.81 -4.38 11.88
C THR A 96 18.15 -5.00 11.51
N ALA A 97 19.15 -4.18 11.15
CA ALA A 97 20.47 -4.65 10.76
C ALA A 97 21.57 -3.70 11.25
N PRO A 98 22.42 -4.15 12.19
CA PRO A 98 23.62 -3.40 12.56
C PRO A 98 24.49 -3.08 11.35
N HIS A 99 25.06 -1.87 11.32
CA HIS A 99 25.98 -1.41 10.28
C HIS A 99 25.41 -1.39 8.85
N MET A 100 24.09 -1.20 8.70
CA MET A 100 23.47 -1.01 7.39
C MET A 100 24.16 0.17 6.64
N PRO A 101 24.64 -0.03 5.39
CA PRO A 101 25.25 1.04 4.61
C PRO A 101 24.24 2.14 4.29
N SER A 102 24.74 3.33 3.97
CA SER A 102 23.86 4.40 3.50
C SER A 102 23.32 4.06 2.09
N PRO A 103 22.00 4.16 1.86
CA PRO A 103 21.44 4.03 0.52
C PRO A 103 21.87 5.22 -0.35
N PHE A 104 22.20 4.97 -1.62
CA PHE A 104 22.51 6.03 -2.57
C PHE A 104 21.25 6.70 -3.13
N PHE A 105 20.08 6.08 -2.94
CA PHE A 105 18.80 6.61 -3.37
C PHE A 105 17.70 6.30 -2.36
N MET A 106 16.83 7.29 -2.13
CA MET A 106 15.68 7.19 -1.24
C MET A 106 14.51 8.02 -1.79
N LYS A 107 13.30 7.45 -1.83
CA LYS A 107 12.09 8.19 -2.24
C LYS A 107 10.86 7.72 -1.47
N ALA A 108 10.26 8.65 -0.73
CA ALA A 108 8.99 8.43 -0.05
C ALA A 108 7.79 8.77 -0.96
N HIS A 109 6.69 8.05 -0.76
CA HIS A 109 5.43 8.26 -1.45
C HIS A 109 4.25 8.07 -0.49
N ARG A 110 3.20 8.89 -0.62
CA ARG A 110 1.97 8.76 0.17
C ARG A 110 0.85 8.13 -0.65
N TRP A 111 0.31 7.03 -0.14
CA TRP A 111 -0.98 6.47 -0.52
C TRP A 111 -2.04 6.96 0.48
N GLY A 112 -2.83 7.98 0.12
CA GLY A 112 -3.78 8.64 1.04
C GLY A 112 -5.03 7.79 1.36
N SER A 113 -5.43 6.92 0.44
CA SER A 113 -6.51 5.95 0.62
C SER A 113 -5.98 4.57 0.22
N ALA A 114 -5.00 4.10 0.97
CA ALA A 114 -4.22 2.91 0.64
C ALA A 114 -5.03 1.63 0.83
N PHE A 115 -5.73 1.52 1.95
CA PHE A 115 -6.46 0.31 2.32
C PHE A 115 -7.83 0.65 2.93
N PRO A 116 -8.93 0.05 2.47
CA PRO A 116 -10.23 0.27 3.07
C PRO A 116 -10.27 -0.28 4.50
N THR A 117 -10.82 0.52 5.43
CA THR A 117 -10.95 0.12 6.84
C THR A 117 -12.26 -0.60 7.13
N LYS A 118 -13.21 -0.56 6.18
CA LYS A 118 -14.50 -1.24 6.26
C LYS A 118 -14.93 -1.73 4.89
N ILE A 119 -15.37 -2.98 4.84
CA ILE A 119 -15.97 -3.59 3.65
C ILE A 119 -17.46 -3.25 3.57
N ILE A 120 -17.91 -2.73 2.42
CA ILE A 120 -19.26 -2.15 2.27
C ILE A 120 -20.24 -3.01 1.48
N ALA A 121 -19.78 -4.05 0.77
CA ALA A 121 -20.61 -4.84 -0.15
C ALA A 121 -20.49 -6.35 0.09
N LYS A 122 -20.46 -6.78 1.36
CA LYS A 122 -20.14 -8.16 1.77
C LYS A 122 -20.98 -9.27 1.11
N ASN A 123 -22.20 -8.98 0.65
CA ASN A 123 -23.11 -10.01 0.12
C ASN A 123 -23.04 -10.13 -1.41
N ASP A 124 -23.04 -9.00 -2.12
CA ASP A 124 -23.08 -8.96 -3.59
C ASP A 124 -21.71 -8.70 -4.22
N ASN A 125 -20.66 -8.55 -3.40
CA ASN A 125 -19.28 -8.21 -3.79
C ASN A 125 -19.14 -6.90 -4.58
N CYS A 126 -20.22 -6.18 -4.85
CA CYS A 126 -20.26 -4.87 -5.48
C CYS A 126 -21.52 -4.13 -5.01
N LEU A 127 -21.53 -2.81 -5.15
CA LEU A 127 -22.76 -2.03 -4.94
C LEU A 127 -23.49 -1.89 -6.27
N TRP A 128 -24.72 -2.38 -6.34
CA TRP A 128 -25.57 -2.27 -7.51
C TRP A 128 -26.71 -1.29 -7.27
N LEU A 129 -26.93 -0.38 -8.22
CA LEU A 129 -27.99 0.61 -8.21
C LEU A 129 -28.93 0.33 -9.38
N ASP A 130 -29.95 -0.51 -9.14
CA ASP A 130 -30.90 -1.03 -10.14
C ASP A 130 -31.49 0.07 -11.03
N ASN A 131 -32.02 1.12 -10.39
CA ASN A 131 -32.68 2.23 -11.08
C ASN A 131 -31.76 3.02 -12.03
N LYS A 132 -30.45 2.89 -11.87
CA LYS A 132 -29.43 3.58 -12.67
C LYS A 132 -28.62 2.64 -13.55
N ARG A 133 -28.83 1.32 -13.44
CA ARG A 133 -27.98 0.28 -14.06
C ARG A 133 -26.49 0.57 -13.81
N PHE A 134 -26.17 0.94 -12.59
CA PHE A 134 -24.85 1.45 -12.21
C PHE A 134 -24.24 0.56 -11.13
N ALA A 135 -22.99 0.17 -11.33
CA ALA A 135 -22.22 -0.65 -10.40
C ALA A 135 -21.03 0.13 -9.84
N VAL A 136 -20.76 -0.04 -8.55
CA VAL A 136 -19.51 0.39 -7.90
C VAL A 136 -18.79 -0.86 -7.41
N CYS A 137 -17.53 -1.00 -7.82
CA CYS A 137 -16.67 -2.11 -7.44
C CYS A 137 -15.29 -1.60 -7.00
N GLY A 138 -14.60 -2.42 -6.23
CA GLY A 138 -13.25 -2.15 -5.73
C GLY A 138 -12.89 -3.09 -4.59
N ASP A 139 -11.65 -3.02 -4.13
CA ASP A 139 -11.17 -3.73 -2.94
C ASP A 139 -12.08 -3.48 -1.72
N PHE A 140 -12.56 -2.25 -1.54
CA PHE A 140 -13.49 -1.86 -0.48
C PHE A 140 -14.85 -2.59 -0.48
N CYS A 141 -15.19 -3.31 -1.54
CA CYS A 141 -16.41 -4.11 -1.62
C CYS A 141 -16.25 -5.52 -1.06
N VAL A 142 -15.04 -6.09 -1.05
CA VAL A 142 -14.79 -7.51 -0.69
C VAL A 142 -13.69 -7.65 0.36
N ALA A 143 -12.46 -7.27 0.02
CA ALA A 143 -11.28 -7.37 0.88
C ALA A 143 -10.23 -6.33 0.45
N PRO A 144 -9.40 -5.81 1.38
CA PRO A 144 -8.40 -4.75 1.12
C PRO A 144 -7.15 -5.27 0.39
N ASP A 145 -7.35 -6.06 -0.67
CA ASP A 145 -6.29 -6.69 -1.45
C ASP A 145 -6.66 -6.79 -2.95
N VAL A 146 -5.72 -7.29 -3.73
CA VAL A 146 -5.87 -7.42 -5.19
C VAL A 146 -6.97 -8.41 -5.55
N GLU A 147 -7.08 -9.52 -4.81
CA GLU A 147 -8.10 -10.55 -5.06
C GLU A 147 -9.51 -10.01 -4.82
N GLY A 148 -9.73 -9.29 -3.72
CA GLY A 148 -10.97 -8.62 -3.40
C GLY A 148 -11.38 -7.60 -4.46
N ALA A 149 -10.42 -6.81 -4.96
CA ALA A 149 -10.67 -5.88 -6.06
C ALA A 149 -11.12 -6.61 -7.34
N MET A 150 -10.44 -7.71 -7.69
CA MET A 150 -10.78 -8.52 -8.86
C MET A 150 -12.17 -9.17 -8.74
N LEU A 151 -12.46 -9.81 -7.61
CA LEU A 151 -13.76 -10.42 -7.33
C LEU A 151 -14.89 -9.40 -7.39
N SER A 152 -14.66 -8.20 -6.86
CA SER A 152 -15.64 -7.12 -6.93
C SER A 152 -15.91 -6.67 -8.36
N GLY A 153 -14.87 -6.54 -9.19
CA GLY A 153 -15.01 -6.20 -10.60
C GLY A 153 -15.80 -7.25 -11.39
N LEU A 154 -15.53 -8.54 -11.14
CA LEU A 154 -16.26 -9.65 -11.76
C LEU A 154 -17.75 -9.65 -11.36
N ALA A 155 -18.06 -9.35 -10.12
CA ALA A 155 -19.45 -9.24 -9.64
C ALA A 155 -20.19 -8.08 -10.33
N ALA A 156 -19.57 -6.91 -10.43
CA ALA A 156 -20.13 -5.76 -11.13
C ALA A 156 -20.38 -6.04 -12.62
N ALA A 157 -19.42 -6.67 -13.30
CA ALA A 157 -19.57 -7.07 -14.70
C ALA A 157 -20.74 -8.05 -14.89
N SER A 158 -20.90 -9.02 -13.99
CA SER A 158 -21.98 -10.00 -14.04
C SER A 158 -23.36 -9.35 -13.95
N LYS A 159 -23.56 -8.39 -13.04
CA LYS A 159 -24.82 -7.62 -12.91
C LYS A 159 -25.13 -6.82 -14.18
N LEU A 160 -24.12 -6.17 -14.76
CA LEU A 160 -24.27 -5.41 -16.01
C LEU A 160 -24.68 -6.30 -17.20
N ILE A 161 -24.08 -7.50 -17.31
CA ILE A 161 -24.42 -8.46 -18.37
C ILE A 161 -25.86 -8.96 -18.22
N GLN A 162 -26.29 -9.30 -17.00
CA GLN A 162 -27.64 -9.76 -16.71
C GLN A 162 -28.71 -8.73 -17.11
N VAL A 163 -28.47 -7.45 -16.82
CA VAL A 163 -29.42 -6.39 -17.20
C VAL A 163 -29.44 -6.11 -18.71
N ARG A 164 -28.34 -6.37 -19.42
CA ARG A 164 -28.30 -6.22 -20.89
C ARG A 164 -29.08 -7.34 -21.59
N ASN A 165 -29.04 -8.54 -21.05
CA ASN A 165 -29.72 -9.72 -21.58
C ASN A 165 -30.72 -10.25 -20.55
N PRO A 166 -31.84 -9.55 -20.31
CA PRO A 166 -32.88 -10.08 -19.46
C PRO A 166 -33.39 -11.39 -20.08
N LEU A 167 -33.37 -12.47 -19.28
CA LEU A 167 -34.01 -13.74 -19.64
C LEU A 167 -35.51 -13.53 -19.94
#